data_AF-A0A2N3HY94-F1
#
_entry.id   AF-A0A2N3HY94-F1
#
_cell.length_a   1.000
_cell.length_b   1.000
_cell.length_c   1.000
_cell.angle_alpha   90.00
_cell.angle_beta   90.00
_cell.angle_gamma   90.00
#
_symmetry.space_group_name_H-M   'P 1'
#
loop_
_entity.id
_entity.type
_entity.pdbx_description
1 polymer ?
#
loop_
_entity_poly.entity_id
_entity_poly.type
_entity_poly.pdbx_seq_one_letter_code
_entity_poly.pdbx_strand_id
1 'polypeptide(L)'
;MKNKLLFLVISFSFFANYSVAQYTYAKPVEKNEINIDRKDSFEIGFNFGTAWTLGKAKYFAKSGTAFSLDLGVNSNNLYFGTEFTVTSWRDYLDNGDAGDLNFEKTNFLWLIHAKIFLGDGKVKPYFGAGTDLISLALAIILSEDEDDFYYSNCNDDRKLNYNAWFVPSCGIRWEMGPDISGNIGFSANFSDNYDFIRLQLGIVF
;
A
#
# COMPACT_ATOMS: atom_id res chain seq x y z
N MET A 1 7.54 22.51 -4.35
CA MET A 1 6.34 21.67 -4.60
C MET A 1 5.92 21.65 -6.08
N LYS A 2 5.88 22.79 -6.80
CA LYS A 2 5.51 22.84 -8.24
C LYS A 2 6.28 21.86 -9.15
N ASN A 3 7.59 21.70 -8.95
CA ASN A 3 8.41 20.81 -9.80
C ASN A 3 8.16 19.31 -9.54
N LYS A 4 7.68 18.92 -8.35
CA LYS A 4 7.33 17.53 -8.03
C LYS A 4 6.00 17.14 -8.67
N LEU A 5 5.04 18.07 -8.72
CA LEU A 5 3.75 17.88 -9.38
C LEU A 5 3.92 17.77 -10.90
N LEU A 6 4.80 18.59 -11.50
CA LEU A 6 5.11 18.55 -12.93
C LEU A 6 5.71 17.18 -13.34
N PHE A 7 6.60 16.62 -12.52
CA PHE A 7 7.20 15.32 -12.77
C PHE A 7 6.16 14.18 -12.74
N LEU A 8 5.17 14.29 -11.85
CA LEU A 8 4.10 13.31 -11.71
C LEU A 8 3.11 13.38 -12.88
N VAL A 9 2.79 14.59 -13.35
CA VAL A 9 1.96 14.82 -14.56
C VAL A 9 2.67 14.37 -15.83
N ILE A 10 3.98 14.63 -15.97
CA ILE A 10 4.78 14.18 -17.12
C ILE A 10 4.85 12.65 -17.15
N SER A 11 5.08 12.01 -16.00
CA SER A 11 5.08 10.54 -15.90
C SER A 11 3.74 9.93 -16.36
N PHE A 12 2.61 10.50 -15.93
CA PHE A 12 1.27 10.08 -16.37
C PHE A 12 1.05 10.29 -17.88
N SER A 13 1.61 11.37 -18.43
CA SER A 13 1.51 11.69 -19.87
C SER A 13 2.31 10.73 -20.75
N PHE A 14 3.41 10.15 -20.23
CA PHE A 14 4.17 9.10 -20.93
C PHE A 14 3.43 7.76 -20.95
N PHE A 15 2.67 7.42 -19.91
CA PHE A 15 1.83 6.22 -19.91
C PHE A 15 0.60 6.35 -20.83
N ALA A 16 0.01 7.54 -20.93
CA ALA A 16 -1.14 7.78 -21.80
C ALA A 16 -0.82 7.71 -23.31
N ASN A 17 0.45 7.87 -23.71
CA ASN A 17 0.86 7.81 -25.12
C ASN A 17 1.21 6.40 -25.61
N TYR A 18 1.43 5.43 -24.71
CA TYR A 18 1.74 4.05 -25.11
C TYR A 18 0.56 3.35 -25.77
N SER A 19 -0.68 3.78 -25.49
CA SER A 19 -1.90 3.23 -26.09
C SER A 19 -2.24 3.78 -27.47
N VAL A 20 -1.59 4.85 -27.94
CA VAL A 20 -1.95 5.52 -29.21
C VAL A 20 -0.96 5.25 -30.35
N ALA A 21 0.26 4.81 -30.05
CA ALA A 21 1.32 4.66 -31.06
C ALA A 21 1.31 3.35 -31.87
N GLN A 22 0.35 2.43 -31.66
CA GLN A 22 0.28 1.15 -32.40
C GLN A 22 -0.81 1.05 -33.48
N TYR A 23 -1.62 2.08 -33.71
CA TYR A 23 -2.66 2.05 -34.74
C TYR A 23 -2.21 2.74 -36.03
N THR A 24 -1.27 2.14 -36.75
CA THR A 24 -1.11 2.47 -38.19
C THR A 24 -0.54 1.30 -38.98
N TYR A 25 -1.37 0.30 -39.27
CA TYR A 25 -1.40 -0.42 -40.56
C TYR A 25 -2.76 -1.13 -40.65
N ALA A 26 -3.73 -0.43 -41.23
CA ALA A 26 -5.04 -1.01 -41.53
C ALA A 26 -4.90 -2.08 -42.63
N LYS A 27 -5.08 -3.34 -42.24
CA LYS A 27 -5.48 -4.44 -43.14
C LYS A 27 -7.00 -4.65 -43.01
N PRO A 28 -7.69 -5.11 -44.06
CA PRO A 28 -9.13 -5.08 -44.12
C PRO A 28 -9.76 -6.02 -43.09
N VAL A 29 -10.91 -5.58 -42.60
CA VAL A 29 -11.71 -6.14 -41.52
C VAL A 29 -12.09 -7.60 -41.80
N GLU A 30 -11.31 -8.54 -41.26
CA GLU A 30 -11.85 -9.84 -40.91
C GLU A 30 -12.75 -9.65 -39.70
N LYS A 31 -13.99 -10.15 -39.79
CA LYS A 31 -14.92 -10.28 -38.68
C LYS A 31 -14.30 -11.24 -37.64
N ASN A 32 -13.39 -10.73 -36.83
CA ASN A 32 -13.13 -11.34 -35.54
C ASN A 32 -14.31 -10.95 -34.68
N GLU A 33 -15.14 -11.95 -34.33
CA GLU A 33 -15.97 -11.87 -33.15
C GLU A 33 -15.06 -11.44 -32.00
N ILE A 34 -15.16 -10.17 -31.63
CA ILE A 34 -14.51 -9.64 -30.45
C ILE A 34 -15.27 -10.25 -29.28
N ASN A 35 -14.88 -11.48 -28.92
CA ASN A 35 -15.27 -12.09 -27.67
C ASN A 35 -14.44 -11.41 -26.57
N ILE A 36 -14.77 -10.15 -26.26
CA ILE A 36 -14.31 -9.52 -25.02
C ILE A 36 -15.13 -10.18 -23.92
N ASP A 37 -14.66 -11.35 -23.51
CA ASP A 37 -15.12 -12.01 -22.30
C ASP A 37 -14.50 -11.23 -21.14
N ARG A 38 -15.12 -10.09 -20.81
CA ARG A 38 -14.71 -9.24 -19.69
C ARG A 38 -15.07 -9.97 -18.41
N LYS A 39 -14.22 -10.92 -18.01
CA LYS A 39 -14.38 -11.70 -16.79
C LYS A 39 -13.93 -10.84 -15.61
N ASP A 40 -14.81 -9.92 -15.19
CA ASP A 40 -14.64 -9.22 -13.93
C ASP A 40 -14.82 -10.25 -12.81
N SER A 41 -13.75 -10.52 -12.05
CA SER A 41 -13.78 -11.46 -10.92
C SER A 41 -13.73 -10.70 -9.61
N PHE A 42 -14.58 -11.10 -8.66
CA PHE A 42 -14.38 -10.70 -7.27
C PHE A 42 -13.29 -11.58 -6.67
N GLU A 43 -12.31 -10.97 -6.03
CA GLU A 43 -11.14 -11.65 -5.47
C GLU A 43 -11.03 -11.42 -3.96
N ILE A 44 -10.54 -12.46 -3.27
CA ILE A 44 -10.20 -12.44 -1.85
C ILE A 44 -8.73 -12.85 -1.70
N GLY A 45 -7.90 -11.95 -1.16
CA GLY A 45 -6.47 -12.18 -0.96
C GLY A 45 -6.08 -12.22 0.51
N PHE A 46 -5.35 -13.26 0.93
CA PHE A 46 -4.72 -13.34 2.23
C PHE A 46 -3.22 -13.16 2.09
N ASN A 47 -2.64 -12.16 2.75
CA ASN A 47 -1.22 -11.84 2.65
C ASN A 47 -0.58 -11.82 4.04
N PHE A 48 0.64 -12.33 4.17
CA PHE A 48 1.43 -12.32 5.40
C PHE A 48 2.89 -12.00 5.10
N GLY A 49 3.53 -11.22 5.96
CA GLY A 49 4.97 -11.01 5.85
C GLY A 49 5.52 -9.99 6.83
N THR A 50 6.69 -9.45 6.49
CA THR A 50 7.45 -8.55 7.33
C THR A 50 6.99 -7.11 7.17
N ALA A 51 7.09 -6.35 8.25
CA ALA A 51 6.79 -4.94 8.27
C ALA A 51 7.87 -4.13 9.00
N TRP A 52 8.03 -2.88 8.62
CA TRP A 52 8.98 -1.93 9.20
C TRP A 52 8.33 -0.57 9.37
N THR A 53 8.72 0.17 10.40
CA THR A 53 8.30 1.55 10.59
C THR A 53 9.48 2.43 10.97
N LEU A 54 9.46 3.68 10.49
CA LEU A 54 10.40 4.72 10.86
C LEU A 54 9.61 5.99 11.25
N GLY A 55 9.76 6.42 12.50
CA GLY A 55 9.17 7.65 13.00
C GLY A 55 9.90 8.89 12.49
N LYS A 56 9.13 9.86 11.97
CA LYS A 56 9.64 11.21 11.64
C LYS A 56 9.47 12.18 12.81
N ALA A 57 8.39 12.03 13.57
CA ALA A 57 8.09 12.88 14.72
C ALA A 57 9.00 12.59 15.93
N LYS A 58 9.45 11.34 16.09
CA LYS A 58 10.45 10.87 17.06
C LYS A 58 11.32 9.82 16.37
N TYR A 59 12.64 9.81 16.61
CA TYR A 59 13.55 8.81 16.05
C TYR A 59 13.26 7.44 16.66
N PHE A 60 12.40 6.66 16.00
CA PHE A 60 12.20 5.25 16.32
C PHE A 60 12.19 4.42 15.03
N ALA A 61 12.69 3.20 15.12
CA ALA A 61 12.60 2.21 14.05
C ALA A 61 12.19 0.86 14.64
N LYS A 62 11.08 0.29 14.16
CA LYS A 62 10.61 -1.03 14.61
C LYS A 62 10.44 -1.96 13.42
N SER A 63 10.56 -3.26 13.69
CA SER A 63 10.26 -4.33 12.74
C SER A 63 9.12 -5.19 13.27
N GLY A 64 8.41 -5.88 12.39
CA GLY A 64 7.24 -6.63 12.78
C GLY A 64 6.73 -7.56 11.70
N THR A 65 5.53 -8.05 11.93
CA THR A 65 4.80 -8.93 11.02
C THR A 65 3.45 -8.32 10.70
N ALA A 66 3.07 -8.31 9.42
CA ALA A 66 1.78 -7.81 8.95
C ALA A 66 0.98 -8.92 8.28
N PHE A 67 -0.29 -9.02 8.67
CA PHE A 67 -1.31 -9.82 8.01
C PHE A 67 -2.30 -8.89 7.32
N SER A 68 -2.56 -9.09 6.03
CA SER A 68 -3.49 -8.31 5.24
C SER A 68 -4.56 -9.16 4.58
N LEU A 69 -5.79 -8.66 4.56
CA LEU A 69 -6.92 -9.17 3.80
C LEU A 69 -7.29 -8.18 2.69
N ASP A 70 -7.12 -8.59 1.43
CA ASP A 70 -7.51 -7.86 0.23
C ASP A 70 -8.90 -8.33 -0.24
N LEU A 71 -9.81 -7.41 -0.53
CA LEU A 71 -11.12 -7.68 -1.12
C LEU A 71 -11.34 -6.72 -2.29
N GLY A 72 -11.64 -7.22 -3.47
CA GLY A 72 -11.79 -6.33 -4.62
C GLY A 72 -12.29 -6.99 -5.90
N VAL A 73 -12.32 -6.21 -6.96
CA VAL A 73 -12.68 -6.67 -8.30
C VAL A 73 -11.45 -6.58 -9.19
N ASN A 74 -11.17 -7.64 -9.94
CA ASN A 74 -10.12 -7.71 -10.93
C ASN A 74 -10.73 -7.81 -12.34
N SER A 75 -10.39 -6.86 -13.20
CA SER A 75 -10.73 -6.84 -14.62
C SER A 75 -9.47 -7.16 -15.44
N ASN A 76 -8.87 -8.33 -15.17
CA ASN A 76 -7.64 -8.90 -15.75
C ASN A 76 -6.35 -8.08 -15.57
N ASN A 77 -6.35 -6.82 -16.00
CA ASN A 77 -5.20 -5.91 -15.97
C ASN A 77 -5.35 -4.81 -14.91
N LEU A 78 -6.54 -4.64 -14.35
CA LEU A 78 -6.83 -3.64 -13.33
C LEU A 78 -7.54 -4.31 -12.15
N TYR A 79 -6.97 -4.16 -10.96
CA TYR A 79 -7.62 -4.49 -9.71
C TYR A 79 -7.99 -3.22 -8.96
N PHE A 80 -9.19 -3.19 -8.38
CA PHE A 80 -9.64 -2.16 -7.46
C PHE A 80 -10.25 -2.82 -6.23
N GLY A 81 -9.86 -2.38 -5.04
CA GLY A 81 -10.30 -3.03 -3.83
C GLY A 81 -9.98 -2.27 -2.55
N THR A 82 -10.13 -3.00 -1.45
CA THR A 82 -9.84 -2.57 -0.10
C THR A 82 -8.93 -3.59 0.57
N GLU A 83 -8.02 -3.10 1.41
CA GLU A 83 -7.12 -3.93 2.21
C GLU A 83 -7.30 -3.59 3.69
N PHE A 84 -7.44 -4.63 4.51
CA PHE A 84 -7.39 -4.55 5.98
C PHE A 84 -6.11 -5.18 6.47
N THR A 85 -5.31 -4.45 7.23
CA THR A 85 -4.03 -4.94 7.74
C THR A 85 -3.99 -4.87 9.25
N VAL A 86 -3.52 -5.95 9.87
CA VAL A 86 -3.11 -5.99 11.27
C VAL A 86 -1.61 -6.23 11.31
N THR A 87 -0.89 -5.36 12.01
CA THR A 87 0.57 -5.47 12.17
C THR A 87 0.89 -5.69 13.63
N SER A 88 1.76 -6.64 13.93
CA SER A 88 2.34 -6.83 15.26
C SER A 88 3.82 -6.46 15.26
N TRP A 89 4.24 -5.67 16.24
CA TRP A 89 5.59 -5.11 16.34
C TRP A 89 6.46 -5.91 17.32
N ARG A 90 7.74 -6.03 16.99
CA ARG A 90 8.79 -6.59 17.85
C ARG A 90 9.99 -5.63 17.84
N ASP A 91 10.43 -5.21 19.01
CA ASP A 91 11.61 -4.35 19.14
C ASP A 91 12.88 -5.14 18.82
N TYR A 92 13.79 -4.54 18.04
CA TYR A 92 15.00 -5.23 17.56
C TYR A 92 16.24 -4.94 18.41
N LEU A 93 16.30 -3.79 19.08
CA LEU A 93 17.47 -3.32 19.82
C LEU A 93 17.02 -2.41 20.97
N ASP A 94 17.19 -2.88 22.20
CA ASP A 94 17.15 -2.09 23.42
C ASP A 94 18.46 -1.28 23.51
N ASN A 95 18.58 -0.25 22.65
CA ASN A 95 19.60 0.77 22.83
C ASN A 95 18.99 1.76 23.82
N GLY A 96 19.41 1.73 25.08
CA GLY A 96 18.85 2.50 26.21
C GLY A 96 18.80 4.03 26.09
N ASP A 97 18.96 4.59 24.89
CA ASP A 97 18.68 5.99 24.52
C ASP A 97 17.37 6.16 23.74
N ALA A 98 16.78 5.08 23.23
CA ALA A 98 15.47 5.12 22.57
C ALA A 98 14.40 4.98 23.65
N GLY A 99 13.99 6.11 24.23
CA GLY A 99 12.92 6.15 25.24
C GLY A 99 11.73 5.27 24.83
N ASP A 100 11.19 4.53 25.79
CA ASP A 100 10.08 3.59 25.65
C ASP A 100 8.87 4.29 25.02
N LEU A 101 8.84 4.36 23.70
CA LEU A 101 7.67 4.79 22.96
C LEU A 101 6.63 3.70 23.17
N ASN A 102 5.51 4.10 23.79
CA ASN A 102 4.33 3.30 24.11
C ASN A 102 3.57 2.86 22.84
N PHE A 103 4.31 2.40 21.84
CA PHE A 103 3.81 1.86 20.60
C PHE A 103 3.11 0.55 20.95
N GLU A 104 1.78 0.53 20.98
CA GLU A 104 1.06 -0.70 21.24
C GLU A 104 1.55 -1.80 20.30
N LYS A 105 1.60 -3.03 20.82
CA LYS A 105 2.12 -4.21 20.11
C LYS A 105 1.43 -4.47 18.77
N THR A 106 0.33 -3.78 18.47
CA THR A 106 -0.51 -3.99 17.29
C THR A 106 -0.94 -2.67 16.63
N ASN A 107 -0.93 -2.60 15.29
CA ASN A 107 -1.49 -1.49 14.49
C ASN A 107 -2.54 -2.05 13.52
N PHE A 108 -3.65 -1.34 13.36
CA PHE A 108 -4.65 -1.63 12.35
C PHE A 108 -4.68 -0.56 11.25
N LEU A 109 -4.72 -1.01 10.01
CA LEU A 109 -4.84 -0.18 8.83
C LEU A 109 -5.99 -0.65 7.97
N TRP A 110 -6.78 0.29 7.48
CA TRP A 110 -7.75 0.08 6.42
C TRP A 110 -7.45 1.03 5.26
N LEU A 111 -7.22 0.48 4.07
CA LEU A 111 -6.95 1.26 2.87
C LEU A 111 -7.82 0.85 1.68
N ILE A 112 -7.94 1.79 0.73
CA ILE A 112 -8.44 1.52 -0.62
C ILE A 112 -7.28 1.63 -1.61
N HIS A 113 -7.25 0.77 -2.62
CA HIS A 113 -6.16 0.72 -3.58
C HIS A 113 -6.58 0.23 -4.96
N ALA A 114 -5.80 0.64 -5.95
CA ALA A 114 -5.84 0.11 -7.30
C ALA A 114 -4.48 -0.48 -7.67
N LYS A 115 -4.47 -1.56 -8.46
CA LYS A 115 -3.25 -2.20 -8.99
C LYS A 115 -3.42 -2.38 -10.50
N ILE A 116 -2.36 -2.11 -11.26
CA ILE A 116 -2.27 -2.36 -12.70
C ILE A 116 -1.30 -3.51 -12.91
N PHE A 117 -1.78 -4.61 -13.49
CA PHE A 117 -0.97 -5.76 -13.88
C PHE A 117 -0.38 -5.56 -15.27
N LEU A 118 0.87 -5.98 -15.43
CA LEU A 118 1.63 -5.82 -16.67
C LEU A 118 1.79 -7.18 -17.36
N GLY A 119 1.36 -7.24 -18.62
CA GLY A 119 1.48 -8.40 -19.48
C GLY A 119 0.35 -9.43 -19.29
N ASP A 120 0.28 -10.36 -20.25
CA ASP A 120 -0.79 -11.36 -20.34
C ASP A 120 -0.33 -12.77 -19.94
N GLY A 121 0.87 -12.89 -19.37
CA GLY A 121 1.43 -14.16 -18.93
C GLY A 121 0.86 -14.65 -17.60
N LYS A 122 1.18 -15.90 -17.25
CA LYS A 122 0.86 -16.50 -15.94
C LYS A 122 1.54 -15.80 -14.77
N VAL A 123 2.59 -15.02 -15.03
CA VAL A 123 3.32 -14.22 -14.04
C VAL A 123 3.19 -12.78 -14.46
N LYS A 124 2.52 -11.97 -13.63
CA LYS A 124 2.19 -10.57 -13.91
C LYS A 124 2.80 -9.67 -12.83
N PRO A 125 3.84 -8.90 -13.16
CA PRO A 125 4.25 -7.77 -12.34
C PRO A 125 3.12 -6.76 -12.20
N TYR A 126 3.07 -6.01 -11.11
CA TYR A 126 2.11 -4.93 -10.94
C TYR A 126 2.71 -3.71 -10.24
N PHE A 127 2.06 -2.57 -10.49
CA PHE A 127 2.21 -1.34 -9.72
C PHE A 127 0.84 -0.95 -9.19
N GLY A 128 0.79 -0.42 -7.97
CA GLY A 128 -0.44 0.02 -7.35
C GLY A 128 -0.27 1.29 -6.55
N ALA A 129 -1.40 1.91 -6.27
CA ALA A 129 -1.49 3.09 -5.43
C ALA A 129 -2.77 3.00 -4.60
N GLY A 130 -2.69 3.46 -3.36
CA GLY A 130 -3.82 3.54 -2.46
C GLY A 130 -3.74 4.76 -1.55
N THR A 131 -4.77 4.88 -0.74
CA THR A 131 -4.83 5.80 0.40
C THR A 131 -5.45 5.04 1.54
N ASP A 132 -4.99 5.29 2.76
CA ASP A 132 -5.71 4.77 3.90
C ASP A 132 -6.96 5.59 4.19
N LEU A 133 -7.95 4.89 4.74
CA LEU A 133 -9.19 5.47 5.24
C LEU A 133 -9.12 5.61 6.75
N ILE A 134 -8.52 4.61 7.41
CA ILE A 134 -8.35 4.56 8.85
C ILE A 134 -6.99 3.94 9.15
N SER A 135 -6.13 4.68 9.85
CA SER A 135 -5.00 4.09 10.57
C SER A 135 -5.22 4.23 12.07
N LEU A 136 -5.48 3.10 12.73
CA LEU A 136 -5.54 3.01 14.19
C LEU A 136 -4.17 2.59 14.70
N ALA A 137 -3.43 3.64 14.98
CA ALA A 137 -2.18 3.70 15.69
C ALA A 137 -2.47 3.90 17.20
N LEU A 138 -2.99 2.88 17.88
CA LEU A 138 -3.22 3.01 19.32
C LEU A 138 -1.88 3.32 20.04
N ALA A 139 -1.88 4.42 20.80
CA ALA A 139 -0.78 4.91 21.64
C ALA A 139 0.59 5.19 20.99
N ILE A 140 0.71 5.28 19.65
CA ILE A 140 2.01 5.49 18.97
C ILE A 140 2.81 6.70 19.50
N ILE A 141 2.13 7.74 20.02
CA ILE A 141 2.77 8.91 20.63
C ILE A 141 1.92 9.42 21.82
N LEU A 142 1.85 8.67 22.91
CA LEU A 142 1.60 9.27 24.23
C LEU A 142 2.91 9.15 25.01
N SER A 143 3.56 10.28 25.26
CA SER A 143 4.73 10.32 26.14
C SER A 143 4.28 10.00 27.57
N GLU A 144 4.79 8.92 28.15
CA GLU A 144 4.73 8.75 29.60
C GLU A 144 5.77 9.65 30.31
N ASP A 145 6.79 10.15 29.59
CA ASP A 145 7.83 11.05 30.13
C ASP A 145 7.62 12.54 29.78
N GLU A 146 6.38 13.04 29.90
CA GLU A 146 6.19 14.48 30.12
C GLU A 146 5.43 14.70 31.44
N ASP A 147 6.01 14.18 32.53
CA ASP A 147 5.75 14.77 33.83
C ASP A 147 6.37 16.18 33.84
N ASP A 148 5.49 17.17 33.96
CA ASP A 148 5.74 18.45 34.61
C ASP A 148 6.55 19.54 33.85
N PHE A 149 5.78 20.52 33.33
CA PHE A 149 5.87 21.97 33.64
C PHE A 149 5.82 22.99 32.48
N TYR A 150 5.52 22.65 31.21
CA TYR A 150 5.46 23.68 30.15
C TYR A 150 4.34 23.64 29.11
N TYR A 151 3.39 22.70 29.18
CA TYR A 151 2.31 22.61 28.17
C TYR A 151 0.91 22.96 28.68
N SER A 152 0.77 23.64 29.83
CA SER A 152 -0.55 24.14 30.28
C SER A 152 -1.10 25.31 29.44
N ASN A 153 -0.37 25.76 28.40
CA ASN A 153 -0.80 26.94 27.62
C ASN A 153 -0.38 26.94 26.14
N CYS A 154 -0.22 25.78 25.52
CA CYS A 154 -0.17 25.70 24.06
C CYS A 154 -1.44 25.00 23.57
N ASN A 155 -2.43 25.80 23.18
CA ASN A 155 -3.52 25.40 22.29
C ASN A 155 -2.94 24.93 20.95
N ASP A 156 -2.29 23.76 20.93
CA ASP A 156 -1.98 23.06 19.70
C ASP A 156 -2.72 21.71 19.80
N ASP A 157 -4.04 21.77 19.62
CA ASP A 157 -4.96 20.65 19.35
C ASP A 157 -4.58 19.95 18.02
N ARG A 158 -3.29 19.66 17.80
CA ARG A 158 -2.85 18.85 16.67
C ARG A 158 -3.24 17.42 16.98
N LYS A 159 -4.47 17.06 16.62
CA LYS A 159 -4.86 15.67 16.39
C LYS A 159 -3.79 15.07 15.47
N LEU A 160 -2.92 14.23 16.02
CA LEU A 160 -1.89 13.54 15.27
C LEU A 160 -2.59 12.68 14.22
N ASN A 161 -2.46 13.07 12.95
CA ASN A 161 -3.02 12.32 11.84
C ASN A 161 -2.03 11.23 11.44
N TYR A 162 -2.40 9.99 11.69
CA TYR A 162 -1.59 8.81 11.33
C TYR A 162 -1.95 8.25 9.95
N ASN A 163 -2.90 8.89 9.26
CA ASN A 163 -3.30 8.47 7.93
C ASN A 163 -2.18 8.73 6.90
N ALA A 164 -1.82 7.70 6.17
CA ALA A 164 -1.01 7.70 4.97
C ALA A 164 -1.84 8.14 3.75
N TRP A 165 -1.63 9.40 3.38
CA TRP A 165 -2.22 10.04 2.20
C TRP A 165 -1.88 9.37 0.86
N PHE A 166 -0.80 8.57 0.83
CA PHE A 166 -0.37 7.86 -0.36
C PHE A 166 0.34 6.55 0.00
N VAL A 167 -0.16 5.46 -0.57
CA VAL A 167 0.35 4.10 -0.38
C VAL A 167 0.74 3.49 -1.72
N PRO A 168 1.97 3.73 -2.23
CA PRO A 168 2.46 3.02 -3.39
C PRO A 168 2.68 1.54 -3.07
N SER A 169 2.42 0.69 -4.07
CA SER A 169 2.71 -0.73 -4.00
C SER A 169 3.28 -1.24 -5.33
N CYS A 170 4.04 -2.32 -5.25
CA CYS A 170 4.50 -3.06 -6.42
C CYS A 170 4.74 -4.52 -6.06
N GLY A 171 4.65 -5.41 -7.03
CA GLY A 171 4.85 -6.83 -6.77
C GLY A 171 4.70 -7.69 -7.99
N ILE A 172 4.57 -8.99 -7.74
CA ILE A 172 4.38 -10.02 -8.76
C ILE A 172 3.23 -10.92 -8.31
N ARG A 173 2.27 -11.14 -9.20
CA ARG A 173 1.22 -12.15 -9.06
C ARG A 173 1.49 -13.30 -10.03
N TRP A 174 1.25 -14.54 -9.61
CA TRP A 174 1.37 -15.71 -10.48
C TRP A 174 0.18 -16.64 -10.35
N GLU A 175 -0.28 -17.17 -11.47
CA GLU A 175 -1.36 -18.16 -11.53
C GLU A 175 -0.87 -19.52 -11.00
N MET A 176 -1.59 -20.09 -10.04
CA MET A 176 -1.36 -21.43 -9.51
C MET A 176 -2.43 -22.43 -9.99
N GLY A 177 -3.61 -21.93 -10.38
CA GLY A 177 -4.74 -22.69 -10.88
C GLY A 177 -5.78 -21.76 -11.53
N PRO A 178 -6.97 -22.28 -11.91
CA PRO A 178 -8.01 -21.48 -12.57
C PRO A 178 -8.58 -20.35 -11.69
N ASP A 179 -8.65 -20.58 -10.37
CA ASP A 179 -9.24 -19.65 -9.39
C ASP A 179 -8.29 -19.41 -8.20
N ILE A 180 -6.98 -19.66 -8.39
CA ILE A 180 -5.98 -19.47 -7.32
C ILE A 180 -4.73 -18.83 -7.91
N SER A 181 -4.29 -17.75 -7.28
CA SER A 181 -3.03 -17.08 -7.59
C SER A 181 -2.19 -16.88 -6.33
N GLY A 182 -0.87 -16.92 -6.49
CA GLY A 182 0.05 -16.43 -5.48
C GLY A 182 0.41 -14.96 -5.74
N ASN A 183 0.79 -14.26 -4.68
CA ASN A 183 1.18 -12.85 -4.71
C ASN A 183 2.41 -12.62 -3.85
N ILE A 184 3.36 -11.82 -4.32
CA ILE A 184 4.39 -11.19 -3.49
C ILE A 184 4.35 -9.69 -3.74
N GLY A 185 4.22 -8.91 -2.68
CA GLY A 185 3.96 -7.48 -2.78
C GLY A 185 4.74 -6.68 -1.76
N PHE A 186 5.23 -5.54 -2.22
CA PHE A 186 5.77 -4.47 -1.39
C PHE A 186 4.77 -3.32 -1.34
N SER A 187 4.53 -2.76 -0.16
CA SER A 187 3.77 -1.52 0.02
C SER A 187 4.48 -0.58 0.98
N ALA A 188 4.36 0.72 0.74
CA ALA A 188 4.90 1.74 1.63
C ALA A 188 3.82 2.78 1.90
N ASN A 189 3.57 3.08 3.16
CA ASN A 189 2.57 4.00 3.65
C ASN A 189 3.32 5.21 4.19
N PHE A 190 3.22 6.32 3.47
CA PHE A 190 3.89 7.56 3.87
C PHE A 190 2.89 8.46 4.61
N SER A 191 3.11 8.66 5.90
CA SER A 191 2.36 9.63 6.71
C SER A 191 3.26 10.77 7.17
N ASP A 192 2.67 11.82 7.74
CA ASP A 192 3.40 12.95 8.30
C ASP A 192 4.21 12.55 9.54
N ASN A 193 3.74 11.54 10.29
CA ASN A 193 4.29 11.19 11.60
C ASN A 193 5.22 9.97 11.57
N TYR A 194 4.92 8.98 10.72
CA TYR A 194 5.75 7.80 10.52
C TYR A 194 5.59 7.22 9.11
N ASP A 195 6.64 6.58 8.62
CA ASP A 195 6.58 5.78 7.39
C ASP A 195 6.44 4.31 7.78
N PHE A 196 5.56 3.58 7.08
CA PHE A 196 5.28 2.18 7.36
C PHE A 196 5.40 1.34 6.09
N ILE A 197 6.26 0.34 6.09
CA ILE A 197 6.64 -0.42 4.91
C ILE A 197 6.36 -1.91 5.15
N ARG A 198 5.84 -2.61 4.14
CA ARG A 198 5.52 -4.04 4.20
C ARG A 198 6.03 -4.78 2.98
N LEU A 199 6.52 -6.00 3.21
CA LEU A 199 6.77 -7.01 2.19
C LEU A 199 5.98 -8.27 2.57
N GLN A 200 5.04 -8.68 1.73
CA GLN A 200 4.11 -9.75 2.05
C GLN A 200 4.02 -10.77 0.91
N LEU A 201 3.85 -12.03 1.30
CA LEU A 201 3.50 -13.15 0.43
C LEU A 201 2.04 -13.50 0.67
N GLY A 202 1.28 -13.82 -0.36
CA GLY A 202 -0.13 -14.11 -0.23
C GLY A 202 -0.69 -15.09 -1.24
N ILE A 203 -1.90 -15.55 -0.94
CA ILE A 203 -2.73 -16.41 -1.78
C ILE A 203 -4.03 -15.65 -2.06
N VAL A 204 -4.47 -15.68 -3.31
CA VAL A 204 -5.63 -14.96 -3.83
C VAL A 204 -6.57 -15.96 -4.48
N PHE A 205 -7.84 -15.89 -4.10
CA PHE A 205 -8.96 -16.68 -4.63
C PHE A 205 -9.88 -15.78 -5.45
#